data_AF-A7IQ50-F1
#
_entry.id   AF-A7IQ50-F1
#
_cell.length_a   1.000
_cell.length_b   1.000
_cell.length_c   1.000
_cell.angle_alpha   90.00
_cell.angle_beta   90.00
_cell.angle_gamma   90.00
#
_symmetry.space_group_name_H-M   'P 1'
#
loop_
_entity.id
_entity.type
_entity.pdbx_description
1 polymer ?
#
loop_
_entity_poly.entity_id
_entity_poly.type
_entity_poly.pdbx_seq_one_letter_code
_entity_poly.pdbx_strand_id
1 'polypeptide(L)'
;MRLASPILVRARARPRRSTPPRTRCSGEARGDELPADLREPSGRLSRLRSCHERLLREADGQRVEQQEKIDARAAEEKASGRRRRGRKPKAAEGVVNEEAKANVTDPDSRIMKSRKGYLQGYNAPAVVTAEQIILGPDVTNQANDVRQLALTIARTLAMME
;
A
#
# COMPACT_ATOMS: atom_id res chain seq x y z
N MET A 1 17.16 19.02 26.55
CA MET A 1 15.83 18.86 25.94
C MET A 1 15.87 19.42 24.53
N ARG A 2 15.93 18.56 23.50
CA ARG A 2 15.95 18.98 22.09
C ARG A 2 14.53 18.85 21.55
N LEU A 3 13.95 19.98 21.18
CA LEU A 3 12.63 20.08 20.57
C LEU A 3 12.65 19.40 19.20
N ALA A 4 11.67 18.54 18.95
CA ALA A 4 11.50 17.81 17.70
C ALA A 4 11.25 18.77 16.53
N SER A 5 12.05 18.65 15.48
CA SER A 5 11.92 19.42 14.24
C SER A 5 10.63 19.03 13.48
N PRO A 6 9.93 19.98 12.85
CA PRO A 6 8.71 19.69 12.10
C PRO A 6 9.02 18.96 10.79
N ILE A 7 8.23 17.91 10.50
CA ILE A 7 8.28 17.09 9.29
C ILE A 7 7.89 17.96 8.08
N LEU A 8 8.90 18.48 7.39
CA LEU A 8 8.72 19.24 6.16
C LEU A 8 8.55 18.26 4.99
N VAL A 9 7.33 18.15 4.46
CA VAL A 9 7.06 17.45 3.18
C VAL A 9 7.78 18.19 2.05
N ARG A 10 9.05 17.86 1.80
CA ARG A 10 9.79 18.33 0.62
C ARG A 10 9.37 17.51 -0.59
N ALA A 11 8.41 18.01 -1.35
CA ALA A 11 8.16 17.59 -2.72
C ALA A 11 9.38 17.96 -3.59
N ARG A 12 10.38 17.06 -3.68
CA ARG A 12 11.42 17.18 -4.72
C ARG A 12 10.76 16.90 -6.07
N ALA A 13 10.54 17.94 -6.87
CA ALA A 13 10.14 17.82 -8.26
C ALA A 13 11.24 17.06 -9.03
N ARG A 14 10.96 15.80 -9.40
CA ARG A 14 11.76 15.08 -10.39
C ARG A 14 11.51 15.69 -11.77
N PRO A 15 12.49 15.72 -12.69
CA PRO A 15 12.28 16.23 -14.05
C PRO A 15 11.11 15.50 -14.71
N ARG A 16 10.16 16.25 -15.25
CA ARG A 16 8.96 15.75 -15.93
C ARG A 16 9.39 14.90 -17.12
N ARG A 17 9.27 13.58 -17.03
CA ARG A 17 9.22 12.72 -18.23
C ARG A 17 7.99 13.15 -19.03
N SER A 18 8.13 13.25 -20.36
CA SER A 18 7.01 13.51 -21.27
C SER A 18 5.90 12.52 -20.95
N THR A 19 4.76 13.04 -20.50
CA THR A 19 3.60 12.24 -20.15
C THR A 19 2.90 11.93 -21.48
N PRO A 20 2.72 10.67 -21.89
CA PRO A 20 1.92 10.38 -23.07
C PRO A 20 0.50 10.92 -22.87
N PRO A 21 -0.19 11.33 -23.94
CA PRO A 21 -1.56 11.82 -23.84
C PRO A 21 -2.41 10.76 -23.12
N ARG A 22 -3.05 11.16 -22.03
CA ARG A 22 -3.95 10.30 -21.27
C ARG A 22 -5.14 9.94 -22.15
N THR A 23 -5.56 8.68 -22.08
CA THR A 23 -6.72 8.13 -22.77
C THR A 23 -7.91 9.09 -22.63
N ARG A 24 -8.63 9.36 -23.72
CA ARG A 24 -9.84 10.19 -23.69
C ARG A 24 -10.82 9.57 -22.71
N CYS A 25 -11.12 10.26 -21.62
CA CYS A 25 -12.22 9.86 -20.74
C CYS A 25 -13.51 9.97 -21.55
N SER A 26 -14.28 8.89 -21.62
CA SER A 26 -15.59 8.87 -22.28
C SER A 26 -16.60 9.62 -21.40
N GLY A 27 -16.72 10.93 -21.57
CA GLY A 27 -17.67 11.78 -20.85
C GLY A 27 -17.55 13.25 -21.25
N GLU A 28 -18.52 14.08 -20.88
CA GLU A 28 -18.55 15.54 -21.17
C GLU A 28 -17.43 16.33 -20.47
N ALA A 29 -16.79 15.73 -19.46
CA ALA A 29 -15.72 16.36 -18.71
C ALA A 29 -14.42 16.40 -19.54
N ARG A 30 -13.70 17.53 -19.48
CA ARG A 30 -12.40 17.73 -20.15
C ARG A 30 -11.31 16.73 -19.71
N GLY A 31 -11.50 16.03 -18.59
CA GLY A 31 -10.55 15.03 -18.08
C GLY A 31 -9.38 15.60 -17.26
N ASP A 32 -9.20 16.92 -17.26
CA ASP A 32 -8.16 17.64 -16.49
C ASP A 32 -8.69 18.27 -15.18
N GLU A 33 -9.96 18.07 -14.85
CA GLU A 33 -10.59 18.67 -13.68
C GLU A 33 -10.22 17.95 -12.38
N LEU A 34 -10.04 18.71 -11.30
CA LEU A 34 -9.88 18.15 -9.97
C LEU A 34 -11.20 17.51 -9.50
N PRO A 35 -11.13 16.34 -8.84
CA PRO A 35 -12.30 15.72 -8.19
C PRO A 35 -12.99 16.71 -7.25
N ALA A 36 -14.32 16.65 -7.16
CA ALA A 36 -15.12 17.60 -6.37
C ALA A 36 -14.57 17.80 -4.95
N ASP A 37 -14.23 16.69 -4.27
CA ASP A 37 -13.67 16.68 -2.91
C ASP A 37 -12.28 17.31 -2.78
N LEU A 38 -11.56 17.54 -3.89
CA LEU A 38 -10.22 18.12 -3.93
C LEU A 38 -10.21 19.55 -4.49
N ARG A 39 -11.34 20.08 -4.95
CA ARG A 39 -11.45 21.46 -5.46
C ARG A 39 -11.26 22.46 -4.31
N GLU A 40 -11.87 22.19 -3.15
CA GLU A 40 -11.79 23.06 -1.99
C GLU A 40 -10.51 22.84 -1.15
N PRO A 41 -9.98 23.88 -0.47
CA PRO A 41 -8.87 23.73 0.47
C PRO A 41 -9.17 22.79 1.65
N SER A 42 -10.40 22.85 2.17
CA SER A 42 -10.93 22.01 3.25
C SER A 42 -10.84 20.52 2.91
N GLY A 43 -11.33 20.14 1.74
CA GLY A 43 -11.31 18.77 1.24
C GLY A 43 -9.89 18.24 0.99
N ARG A 44 -9.00 19.07 0.44
CA ARG A 44 -7.57 18.74 0.31
C ARG A 44 -6.90 18.47 1.66
N LEU A 45 -7.17 19.29 2.67
CA LEU A 45 -6.63 19.09 4.02
C LEU A 45 -7.17 17.81 4.67
N SER A 46 -8.47 17.55 4.54
CA SER A 46 -9.09 16.32 5.02
C SER A 46 -8.41 15.08 4.41
N ARG A 47 -8.17 15.11 3.09
CA ARG A 47 -7.49 14.04 2.36
C ARG A 47 -6.06 13.80 2.86
N LEU A 48 -5.31 14.88 3.12
CA LEU A 48 -3.95 14.80 3.66
C LEU A 48 -3.94 14.18 5.08
N ARG A 49 -4.92 14.54 5.92
CA ARG A 49 -5.07 13.96 7.27
C ARG A 49 -5.39 12.47 7.18
N SER A 50 -6.34 12.07 6.35
CA SER A 50 -6.68 10.66 6.11
C SER A 50 -5.46 9.85 5.62
N CYS A 51 -4.69 10.41 4.67
CA CYS A 51 -3.45 9.79 4.22
C CYS A 51 -2.44 9.62 5.36
N HIS A 52 -2.29 10.64 6.22
CA HIS A 52 -1.37 10.61 7.35
C HIS A 52 -1.79 9.57 8.39
N GLU A 53 -3.06 9.55 8.78
CA GLU A 53 -3.60 8.56 9.73
C GLU A 53 -3.43 7.14 9.22
N ARG A 54 -3.63 6.90 7.92
CA ARG A 54 -3.39 5.59 7.30
C ARG A 54 -1.93 5.17 7.43
N LEU A 55 -0.99 6.06 7.13
CA LEU A 55 0.44 5.77 7.27
C LEU A 55 0.84 5.47 8.72
N LEU A 56 0.24 6.17 9.70
CA LEU A 56 0.45 5.89 11.11
C LEU A 56 -0.09 4.49 11.49
N ARG A 57 -1.32 4.16 11.09
CA ARG A 57 -1.89 2.82 11.32
C ARG A 57 -1.05 1.70 10.71
N GLU A 58 -0.54 1.91 9.50
CA GLU A 58 0.35 0.94 8.84
C GLU A 58 1.68 0.80 9.59
N ALA A 59 2.25 1.90 10.07
CA ALA A 59 3.46 1.87 10.90
C ALA A 59 3.22 1.10 12.21
N ASP A 60 2.11 1.36 12.90
CA ASP A 60 1.76 0.66 14.14
C ASP A 60 1.53 -0.84 13.89
N GLY A 61 0.81 -1.20 12.82
CA GLY A 61 0.63 -2.59 12.42
C GLY A 61 1.97 -3.30 12.14
N GLN A 62 2.90 -2.63 11.44
CA GLN A 62 4.24 -3.16 11.19
C GLN A 62 5.04 -3.36 12.49
N ARG A 63 4.89 -2.45 13.47
CA ARG A 63 5.54 -2.60 14.78
C ARG A 63 5.00 -3.80 15.54
N VAL A 64 3.68 -3.98 15.56
CA VAL A 64 3.02 -5.12 16.22
C VAL A 64 3.46 -6.43 15.56
N GLU A 65 3.35 -6.56 14.24
CA GLU A 65 3.78 -7.76 13.51
C GLU A 65 5.26 -8.08 13.73
N GLN A 66 6.10 -7.05 13.84
CA GLN A 66 7.53 -7.24 14.10
C GLN A 66 7.78 -7.69 15.54
N GLN A 67 7.06 -7.12 16.50
CA GLN A 67 7.15 -7.51 17.91
C GLN A 67 6.71 -8.96 18.09
N GLU A 68 5.60 -9.37 17.48
CA GLU A 68 5.13 -10.75 17.49
C GLU A 68 6.18 -11.73 16.93
N LYS A 69 6.93 -11.35 15.89
CA LYS A 69 8.03 -12.18 15.35
C LYS A 69 9.21 -12.30 16.32
N ILE A 70 9.51 -11.22 17.05
CA ILE A 70 10.55 -11.23 18.09
C ILE A 70 10.13 -12.16 19.22
N ASP A 71 8.89 -12.00 19.70
CA ASP A 71 8.35 -12.77 20.82
C ASP A 71 8.19 -14.25 20.47
N ALA A 72 7.70 -14.57 19.27
CA ALA A 72 7.61 -15.94 18.77
C ALA A 72 8.99 -16.61 18.72
N ARG A 73 10.02 -15.90 18.21
CA ARG A 73 11.39 -16.43 18.22
C ARG A 73 11.92 -16.62 19.63
N ALA A 74 11.66 -15.67 20.53
CA ALA A 74 12.10 -15.76 21.92
C ALA A 74 11.45 -16.96 22.64
N ALA A 75 10.16 -17.20 22.39
CA ALA A 75 9.43 -18.35 22.91
C ALA A 75 10.00 -19.68 22.39
N GLU A 76 10.29 -19.78 21.08
CA GLU A 76 10.92 -20.96 20.48
C GLU A 76 12.34 -21.22 21.01
N GLU A 77 13.16 -20.18 21.19
CA GLU A 77 14.51 -20.30 21.74
C GLU A 77 14.46 -20.73 23.21
N LYS A 78 13.48 -20.25 23.99
CA LYS A 78 13.24 -20.68 25.37
C LYS A 78 12.79 -22.14 25.44
N ALA A 79 11.90 -22.57 24.54
CA ALA A 79 11.38 -23.93 24.51
C ALA A 79 12.43 -24.96 24.06
N SER A 80 13.25 -24.62 23.06
CA SER A 80 14.29 -25.50 22.53
C SER A 80 15.61 -25.47 23.33
N GLY A 81 15.78 -24.49 24.22
CA GLY A 81 17.02 -24.25 24.97
C GLY A 81 18.22 -23.89 24.09
N ARG A 82 18.03 -23.70 22.79
CA ARG A 82 19.08 -23.43 21.80
C ARG A 82 18.74 -22.16 21.03
N ARG A 83 19.75 -21.35 20.77
CA ARG A 83 19.58 -20.15 19.94
C ARG A 83 19.24 -20.56 18.50
N ARG A 84 18.24 -19.90 17.89
CA ARG A 84 17.93 -20.15 16.48
C ARG A 84 19.08 -19.66 15.61
N ARG A 85 19.46 -20.48 14.64
CA ARG A 85 20.46 -20.12 13.63
C ARG A 85 19.92 -19.02 12.71
N GLY A 86 20.80 -18.16 12.22
CA GLY A 86 20.45 -17.08 11.29
C GLY A 86 20.26 -15.71 11.94
N ARG A 87 20.05 -14.69 11.10
CA ARG A 87 20.01 -13.27 11.50
C ARG A 87 18.88 -13.02 12.50
N LYS A 88 19.16 -12.24 13.56
CA LYS A 88 18.14 -11.80 14.52
C LYS A 88 17.14 -10.85 13.85
N PRO A 89 15.85 -10.89 14.22
CA PRO A 89 14.88 -9.89 13.76
C PRO A 89 15.35 -8.49 14.16
N LYS A 90 15.04 -7.49 13.34
CA LYS A 90 15.28 -6.08 13.70
C LYS A 90 14.33 -5.65 14.83
N ALA A 91 14.72 -4.63 15.60
CA ALA A 91 13.80 -4.01 16.56
C ALA A 91 12.55 -3.46 15.86
N ALA A 92 11.42 -3.44 16.56
CA ALA A 92 10.12 -3.03 16.03
C ALA A 92 10.15 -1.59 15.47
N GLU A 93 10.85 -0.68 16.16
CA GLU A 93 11.02 0.72 15.74
C GLU A 93 11.79 0.84 14.43
N GLY A 94 12.74 -0.06 14.17
CA GLY A 94 13.59 -0.02 12.98
C GLY A 94 12.95 -0.59 11.71
N VAL A 95 11.69 -1.01 11.77
CA VAL A 95 10.93 -1.53 10.61
C VAL A 95 10.07 -0.45 9.97
N VAL A 96 9.65 0.57 10.74
CA VAL A 96 8.84 1.66 10.22
C VAL A 96 9.65 2.48 9.23
N ASN A 97 9.08 2.69 8.03
CA ASN A 97 9.70 3.54 7.03
C ASN A 97 9.29 5.00 7.26
N GLU A 98 10.21 5.80 7.81
CA GLU A 98 10.01 7.24 8.03
C GLU A 98 9.79 8.02 6.72
N GLU A 99 10.24 7.48 5.57
CA GLU A 99 10.06 8.07 4.25
C GLU A 99 8.83 7.53 3.50
N ALA A 100 7.90 6.89 4.20
CA ALA A 100 6.66 6.38 3.61
C ALA A 100 5.85 7.52 2.97
N LYS A 101 5.34 7.27 1.76
CA LYS A 101 4.59 8.26 0.96
C LYS A 101 3.26 7.68 0.55
N ALA A 102 2.21 8.47 0.71
CA ALA A 102 0.88 8.19 0.19
C ALA A 102 0.57 9.12 -1.00
N ASN A 103 -0.25 8.63 -1.94
CA ASN A 103 -0.78 9.44 -3.02
C ASN A 103 -2.02 10.19 -2.51
N VAL A 104 -2.05 11.51 -2.68
CA VAL A 104 -3.14 12.35 -2.19
C VAL A 104 -4.40 12.16 -3.03
N THR A 105 -4.25 11.98 -4.34
CA THR A 105 -5.41 11.80 -5.24
C THR A 105 -6.10 10.48 -5.00
N ASP A 106 -5.33 9.42 -4.74
CA ASP A 106 -5.84 8.09 -4.41
C ASP A 106 -5.10 7.56 -3.17
N PRO A 107 -5.65 7.79 -1.96
CA PRO A 107 -5.03 7.41 -0.70
C PRO A 107 -4.72 5.93 -0.60
N ASP A 108 -5.54 5.06 -1.19
CA ASP A 108 -5.42 3.62 -1.04
C ASP A 108 -4.36 3.01 -1.97
N SER A 109 -3.97 3.73 -3.02
CA SER A 109 -2.93 3.25 -3.95
C SER A 109 -1.56 3.16 -3.28
N ARG A 110 -0.79 2.11 -3.62
CA ARG A 110 0.55 1.88 -3.09
C ARG A 110 1.63 1.88 -4.17
N ILE A 111 2.85 2.23 -3.76
CA ILE A 111 4.05 2.05 -4.59
C ILE A 111 4.44 0.58 -4.53
N MET A 112 4.31 -0.13 -5.63
CA MET A 112 4.65 -1.55 -5.75
C MET A 112 5.88 -1.73 -6.65
N LYS A 113 6.69 -2.74 -6.34
CA LYS A 113 7.84 -3.13 -7.17
C LYS A 113 7.37 -4.04 -8.30
N SER A 114 7.66 -3.63 -9.53
CA SER A 114 7.44 -4.39 -10.77
C SER A 114 8.78 -4.75 -11.41
N ARG A 115 8.76 -5.64 -12.41
CA ARG A 115 9.95 -6.01 -13.21
C ARG A 115 10.60 -4.78 -13.89
N LYS A 116 9.79 -3.80 -14.28
CA LYS A 116 10.23 -2.59 -15.00
C LYS A 116 10.54 -1.40 -14.08
N GLY A 117 10.46 -1.55 -12.76
CA GLY A 117 10.68 -0.47 -11.79
C GLY A 117 9.60 -0.41 -10.73
N TYR A 118 9.23 0.79 -10.30
CA TYR A 118 8.16 1.01 -9.31
C TYR A 118 6.90 1.54 -10.00
N LEU A 119 5.75 0.98 -9.65
CA LEU A 119 4.44 1.36 -10.16
C LEU A 119 3.56 1.82 -9.00
N GLN A 120 2.89 2.95 -9.15
CA GLN A 120 1.82 3.36 -8.23
C GLN A 120 0.52 2.71 -8.70
N GLY A 121 -0.11 1.90 -7.87
CA GLY A 121 -1.39 1.28 -8.21
C GLY A 121 -1.79 0.17 -7.27
N TYR A 122 -2.56 -0.77 -7.81
CA TYR A 122 -3.05 -1.96 -7.15
C TYR A 122 -2.55 -3.19 -7.90
N ASN A 123 -2.46 -4.29 -7.18
CA ASN A 123 -2.35 -5.60 -7.80
C ASN A 123 -3.77 -6.15 -8.00
N ALA A 124 -4.04 -6.79 -9.12
CA ALA A 124 -5.39 -7.20 -9.51
C ALA A 124 -5.35 -8.61 -10.08
N PRO A 125 -5.39 -9.66 -9.22
CA PRO A 125 -5.60 -11.02 -9.69
C PRO A 125 -7.00 -11.15 -10.31
N ALA A 126 -7.10 -11.92 -11.38
CA ALA A 126 -8.37 -12.17 -12.07
C ALA A 126 -8.66 -13.66 -12.12
N VAL A 127 -9.94 -14.02 -11.94
CA VAL A 127 -10.48 -15.36 -12.20
C VAL A 127 -11.15 -15.34 -13.57
N VAL A 128 -10.82 -16.30 -14.42
CA VAL A 128 -11.26 -16.36 -15.81
C VAL A 128 -11.85 -17.74 -16.11
N THR A 129 -12.95 -17.80 -16.86
CA THR A 129 -13.53 -19.07 -17.32
C THR A 129 -12.73 -19.69 -18.46
N ALA A 130 -13.06 -20.93 -18.83
CA ALA A 130 -12.47 -21.59 -19.99
C ALA A 130 -12.77 -20.82 -21.30
N GLU A 131 -13.91 -20.15 -21.37
CA GLU A 131 -14.35 -19.30 -22.48
C GLU A 131 -13.75 -17.88 -22.44
N GLN A 132 -12.74 -17.64 -21.59
CA GLN A 132 -12.04 -16.36 -21.45
C GLN A 132 -12.92 -15.22 -20.89
N ILE A 133 -13.96 -15.56 -20.12
CA ILE A 133 -14.80 -14.57 -19.43
C ILE A 133 -14.19 -14.24 -18.07
N ILE A 134 -13.95 -12.96 -17.79
CA ILE A 134 -13.43 -12.49 -16.50
C ILE A 134 -14.58 -12.45 -15.48
N LEU A 135 -14.47 -13.23 -14.41
CA LEU A 135 -15.52 -13.38 -13.39
C LEU A 135 -15.36 -12.44 -12.20
N GLY A 136 -14.14 -12.03 -11.88
CA GLY A 136 -13.88 -11.23 -10.68
C GLY A 136 -12.59 -10.42 -10.76
N PRO A 137 -12.67 -9.08 -10.80
CA PRO A 137 -11.52 -8.19 -10.73
C PRO A 137 -11.37 -7.66 -9.31
N ASP A 138 -10.85 -8.50 -8.42
CA ASP A 138 -10.53 -8.03 -7.07
C ASP A 138 -9.22 -7.25 -7.09
N VAL A 139 -9.14 -6.19 -6.30
CA VAL A 139 -7.96 -5.31 -6.23
C VAL A 139 -7.36 -5.37 -4.83
N THR A 140 -6.05 -5.63 -4.80
CA THR A 140 -5.29 -5.78 -3.57
C THR A 140 -4.10 -4.83 -3.53
N ASN A 141 -3.78 -4.39 -2.32
CA ASN A 141 -2.64 -3.54 -2.02
C ASN A 141 -1.37 -4.32 -1.65
N GLN A 142 -1.40 -5.64 -1.89
CA GLN A 142 -0.26 -6.53 -1.70
C GLN A 142 0.55 -6.65 -2.98
N ALA A 143 1.85 -6.39 -2.88
CA ALA A 143 2.76 -6.46 -4.02
C ALA A 143 3.05 -7.91 -4.49
N ASN A 144 2.65 -8.92 -3.73
CA ASN A 144 2.83 -10.33 -4.07
C ASN A 144 1.49 -11.09 -4.07
N ASP A 145 1.49 -12.22 -4.78
CA ASP A 145 0.29 -13.04 -5.01
C ASP A 145 0.18 -14.25 -4.07
N VAL A 146 1.16 -14.44 -3.16
CA VAL A 146 1.33 -15.67 -2.38
C VAL A 146 0.06 -16.07 -1.59
N ARG A 147 -0.74 -15.09 -1.17
CA ARG A 147 -1.99 -15.31 -0.42
C ARG A 147 -3.25 -14.92 -1.19
N GLN A 148 -3.11 -14.56 -2.46
CA GLN A 148 -4.23 -14.00 -3.23
C GLN A 148 -5.10 -15.09 -3.88
N LEU A 149 -4.52 -16.23 -4.30
CA LEU A 149 -5.26 -17.28 -5.01
C LEU A 149 -6.53 -17.75 -4.26
N ALA A 150 -6.37 -18.22 -3.02
CA ALA A 150 -7.50 -18.72 -2.23
C ALA A 150 -8.53 -17.61 -1.94
N LEU A 151 -8.06 -16.38 -1.68
CA LEU A 151 -8.92 -15.23 -1.41
C LEU A 151 -9.75 -14.86 -2.63
N THR A 152 -9.12 -14.78 -3.81
CA THR A 152 -9.78 -14.40 -5.06
C THR A 152 -10.81 -15.44 -5.47
N ILE A 153 -10.50 -16.75 -5.35
CA ILE A 153 -11.47 -17.82 -5.63
C ILE A 153 -12.66 -17.73 -4.69
N ALA A 154 -12.43 -17.63 -3.38
CA ALA A 154 -13.50 -17.56 -2.38
C ALA A 154 -14.41 -16.33 -2.61
N ARG A 155 -13.82 -15.16 -2.89
CA ARG A 155 -14.58 -13.94 -3.22
C ARG A 155 -15.40 -14.10 -4.49
N THR A 156 -14.83 -14.71 -5.52
CA THR A 156 -15.54 -14.92 -6.80
C THR A 156 -16.73 -15.86 -6.61
N LEU A 157 -16.55 -16.96 -5.88
CA LEU A 157 -17.64 -17.89 -5.58
C LEU A 157 -18.76 -17.20 -4.78
N ALA A 158 -18.41 -16.41 -3.76
CA ALA A 158 -19.38 -15.66 -2.97
C ALA A 158 -20.17 -14.59 -3.75
N MET A 159 -19.68 -14.16 -4.93
CA MET A 159 -20.42 -13.26 -5.83
C MET A 159 -21.34 -14.01 -6.80
N MET A 160 -21.12 -15.32 -6.97
CA MET A 160 -21.91 -16.18 -7.85
C MET A 160 -23.08 -16.88 -7.14
N GLU A 161 -23.04 -16.94 -5.81
CA GLU A 161 -24.16 -17.33 -4.93
C GLU A 161 -25.18 -16.20 -4.77
#